data_AF-A0A672GU46-F1
#
_entry.id   AF-A0A672GU46-F1
#
_cell.length_a   1.000
_cell.length_b   1.000
_cell.length_c   1.000
_cell.angle_alpha   90.00
_cell.angle_beta   90.00
_cell.angle_gamma   90.00
#
_symmetry.space_group_name_H-M   'P 1'
#
loop_
_entity.id
_entity.type
_entity.pdbx_description
1 polymer ?
#
loop_
_entity_poly.entity_id
_entity_poly.type
_entity_poly.pdbx_seq_one_letter_code
_entity_poly.pdbx_strand_id
1 'polypeptide(L)'
;MSSVQSLLDTKCVYILDCWSDVFIWIGRKSPRLVRAAALKLGQEICSMLHRPKHVCVTRNLEGTEGQVFKSKFKNWDDVLKVDYTRAAETVQQNDNLQGKVKKDAEQKDQMKADLTALFLPRQPAMPLTEAEQLMEEWNEDLDGMEGFVLEGKKFARLPEEEFGHFFTQDCYVFLCRYWVPVEYEEDEKEKKEGEGGGGGGAGGDEEEEDKQPEEDFQCVVYFWQGRQASNMGWLTFTFSLQKKFESLFPGKLKVVRMTQQQENLKFLSHFKRKFIIHKGKRKQKTDSAQPSLYHIRTNGSALCTRTIQIGTDSSNLNSEFCFILKVPFESTDNQGIVYTWVGRAADPDEAKLAEDVMNSMFDDTYSKQVINEGEEPENFFWVGIGSQKQYDEDAEYMKHARLFRRVTSRCRRNVQTSVYMWVGTQTSQVEIKLSLKACQVYIQHMRAKETEQPRKLRLVRKGNEPHCFTRCFHAWGAFKTPPA
;
A
#
# COMPACT_ATOMS: atom_id res chain seq x y z
N MET A 1 -17.70 -30.38 34.00
CA MET A 1 -17.29 -30.90 32.69
C MET A 1 -16.78 -29.72 31.90
N SER A 2 -15.46 -29.61 31.71
CA SER A 2 -14.82 -28.51 31.00
C SER A 2 -15.32 -28.44 29.55
N SER A 3 -15.63 -27.24 29.07
CA SER A 3 -15.91 -27.02 27.66
C SER A 3 -14.63 -27.33 26.85
N VAL A 4 -14.77 -28.05 25.74
CA VAL A 4 -13.63 -28.42 24.87
C VAL A 4 -13.00 -27.17 24.23
N GLN A 5 -13.68 -26.02 24.29
CA GLN A 5 -13.15 -24.70 23.93
C GLN A 5 -11.88 -24.33 24.72
N SER A 6 -11.72 -24.82 25.95
CA SER A 6 -10.52 -24.54 26.75
C SER A 6 -9.24 -25.19 26.20
N LEU A 7 -9.36 -26.05 25.19
CA LEU A 7 -8.19 -26.63 24.49
C LEU A 7 -7.60 -25.68 23.44
N LEU A 8 -8.33 -24.62 23.07
CA LEU A 8 -7.87 -23.64 22.08
C LEU A 8 -7.21 -22.47 22.80
N ASP A 9 -5.89 -22.49 22.92
CA ASP A 9 -5.11 -21.38 23.45
C ASP A 9 -4.95 -20.27 22.39
N THR A 10 -5.26 -19.03 22.76
CA THR A 10 -5.07 -17.83 21.95
C THR A 10 -3.65 -17.66 21.41
N LYS A 11 -2.63 -18.22 22.08
CA LYS A 11 -1.22 -18.17 21.66
C LYS A 11 -0.86 -19.19 20.59
N CYS A 12 -1.76 -20.11 20.25
CA CYS A 12 -1.48 -21.22 19.34
C CYS A 12 -2.34 -21.19 18.07
N VAL A 13 -1.94 -22.01 17.09
CA VAL A 13 -2.75 -22.30 15.91
C VAL A 13 -3.05 -23.78 15.93
N TYR A 14 -4.32 -24.14 15.74
CA TYR A 14 -4.77 -25.53 15.79
C TYR A 14 -5.31 -25.95 14.43
N ILE A 15 -4.99 -27.18 14.04
CA ILE A 15 -5.60 -27.83 12.87
C ILE A 15 -6.53 -28.92 13.39
N LEU A 16 -7.82 -28.73 13.17
CA LEU A 16 -8.85 -29.73 13.46
C LEU A 16 -9.16 -30.49 12.18
N ASP A 17 -8.68 -31.73 12.13
CA ASP A 17 -8.87 -32.62 11.00
C ASP A 17 -10.09 -33.52 11.21
N CYS A 18 -11.16 -33.27 10.44
CA CYS A 18 -12.39 -34.07 10.45
C CYS A 18 -12.52 -34.97 9.21
N TRP A 19 -11.39 -35.34 8.59
CA TRP A 19 -11.30 -36.13 7.35
C TRP A 19 -11.79 -35.41 6.08
N SER A 20 -13.09 -35.09 5.99
CA SER A 20 -13.70 -34.35 4.86
C SER A 20 -13.57 -32.83 4.98
N ASP A 21 -13.50 -32.32 6.21
CA ASP A 21 -13.33 -30.91 6.52
C ASP A 21 -12.11 -30.72 7.41
N VAL A 22 -11.22 -29.82 7.02
CA VAL A 22 -10.03 -29.44 7.79
C VAL A 22 -10.21 -28.01 8.23
N PHE A 23 -10.23 -27.76 9.54
CA PHE A 23 -10.35 -26.41 10.07
C PHE A 23 -9.02 -25.94 10.63
N ILE A 24 -8.62 -24.73 10.28
CA ILE A 24 -7.45 -24.06 10.84
C ILE A 24 -7.96 -22.98 11.77
N TRP A 25 -7.84 -23.17 13.07
CA TRP A 25 -8.18 -22.18 14.07
C TRP A 25 -6.95 -21.37 14.44
N ILE A 26 -7.02 -20.06 14.30
CA ILE A 26 -5.91 -19.13 14.52
C ILE A 26 -6.19 -18.33 15.78
N GLY A 27 -5.41 -18.58 16.82
CA GLY A 27 -5.44 -17.80 18.05
C GLY A 27 -4.97 -16.37 17.79
N ARG A 28 -5.63 -15.40 18.43
CA ARG A 28 -5.38 -13.96 18.31
C ARG A 28 -3.95 -13.58 18.67
N LYS A 29 -3.36 -14.27 19.65
CA LYS A 29 -1.98 -14.06 20.12
C LYS A 29 -0.96 -15.00 19.46
N SER A 30 -1.36 -15.81 18.47
CA SER A 30 -0.44 -16.78 17.87
C SER A 30 0.67 -16.15 16.99
N PRO A 31 1.91 -16.68 16.98
CA PRO A 31 3.01 -16.11 16.19
C PRO A 31 2.77 -16.17 14.68
N ARG A 32 3.16 -15.11 13.95
CA ARG A 32 2.92 -14.99 12.49
C ARG A 32 3.52 -16.13 11.68
N LEU A 33 4.71 -16.58 12.05
CA LEU A 33 5.39 -17.69 11.37
C LEU A 33 4.62 -19.00 11.56
N VAL A 34 4.06 -19.23 12.75
CA VAL A 34 3.20 -20.39 13.05
C VAL A 34 1.88 -20.30 12.28
N ARG A 35 1.27 -19.10 12.16
CA ARG A 35 0.07 -18.90 11.31
C ARG A 35 0.34 -19.25 9.85
N ALA A 36 1.43 -18.71 9.29
CA ALA A 36 1.81 -18.98 7.90
C ALA A 36 2.15 -20.45 7.68
N ALA A 37 2.87 -21.07 8.62
CA ALA A 37 3.19 -22.49 8.59
C ALA A 37 1.93 -23.36 8.68
N ALA A 38 0.98 -23.03 9.55
CA ALA A 38 -0.28 -23.77 9.70
C ALA A 38 -1.18 -23.65 8.47
N LEU A 39 -1.25 -22.48 7.83
CA LEU A 39 -1.98 -22.30 6.57
C LEU A 39 -1.39 -23.16 5.45
N LYS A 40 -0.06 -23.15 5.32
CA LYS A 40 0.65 -23.99 4.35
C LYS A 40 0.48 -25.48 4.66
N LEU A 41 0.63 -25.86 5.94
CA LEU A 41 0.47 -27.22 6.40
C LEU A 41 -0.96 -27.73 6.19
N GLY A 42 -2.00 -26.91 6.44
CA GLY A 42 -3.39 -27.29 6.19
C GLY A 42 -3.68 -27.57 4.71
N GLN A 43 -3.03 -26.83 3.80
CA GLN A 43 -3.09 -27.10 2.36
C GLN A 43 -2.33 -28.38 1.99
N GLU A 44 -1.14 -28.60 2.56
CA GLU A 44 -0.31 -29.78 2.30
C GLU A 44 -0.89 -31.06 2.92
N ILE A 45 -1.57 -31.01 4.06
CA ILE A 45 -2.25 -32.15 4.69
C ILE A 45 -3.27 -32.79 3.73
N CYS A 46 -3.88 -31.98 2.86
CA CYS A 46 -4.82 -32.46 1.85
C CYS A 46 -4.14 -33.20 0.70
N SER A 47 -2.86 -32.90 0.42
CA SER A 47 -2.08 -33.57 -0.64
C SER A 47 -1.23 -34.73 -0.13
N MET A 48 -0.85 -34.73 1.15
CA MET A 48 -0.01 -35.76 1.77
C MET A 48 -0.79 -37.02 2.20
N LEU A 49 -2.10 -36.94 2.38
CA LEU A 49 -2.94 -38.03 2.89
C LEU A 49 -4.02 -38.44 1.89
N HIS A 50 -4.37 -39.73 1.87
CA HIS A 50 -5.45 -40.25 1.01
C HIS A 50 -6.81 -39.71 1.47
N ARG A 51 -7.33 -38.70 0.74
CA ARG A 51 -8.57 -38.01 1.07
C ARG A 51 -9.50 -37.85 -0.15
N PRO A 52 -10.81 -37.62 0.06
CA PRO A 52 -11.74 -37.33 -1.01
C PRO A 52 -11.38 -36.02 -1.76
N LYS A 53 -11.67 -35.95 -3.06
CA LYS A 53 -11.40 -34.76 -3.90
C LYS A 53 -12.14 -33.49 -3.45
N HIS A 54 -13.15 -33.62 -2.61
CA HIS A 54 -13.98 -32.51 -2.11
C HIS A 54 -13.56 -32.03 -0.71
N VAL A 55 -12.35 -32.38 -0.23
CA VAL A 55 -11.86 -31.90 1.07
C VAL A 55 -11.82 -30.37 1.09
N CYS A 56 -12.39 -29.77 2.14
CA CYS A 56 -12.44 -28.32 2.31
C CYS A 56 -11.53 -27.88 3.46
N VAL A 57 -10.68 -26.88 3.21
CA VAL A 57 -9.86 -26.25 4.25
C VAL A 57 -10.49 -24.92 4.62
N THR A 58 -10.94 -24.77 5.87
CA THR A 58 -11.63 -23.58 6.36
C THR A 58 -10.85 -22.90 7.48
N ARG A 59 -10.53 -21.62 7.31
CA ARG A 59 -9.86 -20.80 8.32
C ARG A 59 -10.89 -20.21 9.29
N ASN A 60 -10.61 -20.31 10.60
CA ASN A 60 -11.39 -19.68 11.67
C ASN A 60 -10.45 -18.81 12.50
N LEU A 61 -10.80 -17.56 12.76
CA LEU A 61 -10.05 -16.70 13.67
C LEU A 61 -10.70 -16.74 15.05
N GLU A 62 -9.90 -16.64 16.10
CA GLU A 62 -10.39 -16.59 17.48
C GLU A 62 -11.39 -15.44 17.68
N GLY A 63 -12.62 -15.79 18.08
CA GLY A 63 -13.74 -14.88 18.29
C GLY A 63 -14.59 -14.60 17.06
N THR A 64 -14.26 -15.14 15.88
CA THR A 64 -15.09 -15.08 14.65
C THR A 64 -15.35 -16.46 14.05
N GLU A 65 -15.36 -17.50 14.89
CA GLU A 65 -15.51 -18.87 14.43
C GLU A 65 -16.86 -19.13 13.77
N GLY A 66 -16.84 -19.82 12.63
CA GLY A 66 -18.06 -20.20 11.93
C GLY A 66 -18.89 -21.24 12.70
N GLN A 67 -20.21 -21.23 12.52
CA GLN A 67 -21.12 -22.18 13.20
C GLN A 67 -20.76 -23.65 12.94
N VAL A 68 -20.25 -23.96 11.73
CA VAL A 68 -19.77 -25.31 11.38
C VAL A 68 -18.57 -25.72 12.23
N PHE A 69 -17.63 -24.80 12.50
CA PHE A 69 -16.50 -25.05 13.38
C PHE A 69 -16.95 -25.20 14.83
N LYS A 70 -17.77 -24.26 15.33
CA LYS A 70 -18.33 -24.32 16.70
C LYS A 70 -19.09 -25.62 16.95
N SER A 71 -19.80 -26.15 15.95
CA SER A 71 -20.54 -27.43 16.05
C SER A 71 -19.66 -28.65 16.35
N LYS A 72 -18.34 -28.56 16.13
CA LYS A 72 -17.39 -29.64 16.43
C LYS A 72 -17.00 -29.69 17.92
N PHE A 73 -17.34 -28.67 18.69
CA PHE A 73 -17.05 -28.56 20.12
C PHE A 73 -18.34 -28.65 20.93
N LYS A 74 -18.29 -29.32 22.08
CA LYS A 74 -19.43 -29.34 23.02
C LYS A 74 -19.40 -28.09 23.89
N ASN A 75 -20.54 -27.40 23.98
CA ASN A 75 -20.79 -26.25 24.88
C ASN A 75 -19.85 -25.04 24.64
N TRP A 76 -19.87 -24.47 23.42
CA TRP A 76 -19.14 -23.26 23.06
C TRP A 76 -19.78 -22.01 23.70
N ASP A 77 -19.06 -21.29 24.56
CA ASP A 77 -19.53 -20.11 25.29
C ASP A 77 -18.97 -18.82 24.67
N ASP A 78 -19.86 -17.88 24.28
CA ASP A 78 -19.51 -16.63 23.58
C ASP A 78 -19.29 -15.42 24.55
N VAL A 79 -18.82 -15.67 25.79
CA VAL A 79 -18.74 -14.62 26.83
C VAL A 79 -17.39 -13.88 26.79
N LEU A 80 -17.39 -12.64 26.28
CA LEU A 80 -16.26 -11.71 26.35
C LEU A 80 -16.19 -11.02 27.71
N LYS A 81 -15.04 -11.12 28.42
CA LYS A 81 -14.76 -10.33 29.63
C LYS A 81 -13.86 -9.14 29.29
N VAL A 82 -14.24 -7.96 29.76
CA VAL A 82 -13.51 -6.69 29.64
C VAL A 82 -13.16 -6.25 31.05
N ASP A 83 -11.90 -5.90 31.34
CA ASP A 83 -11.56 -5.19 32.57
C ASP A 83 -10.44 -4.16 32.39
N TYR A 84 -10.62 -3.06 33.12
CA TYR A 84 -9.86 -1.81 33.12
C TYR A 84 -9.04 -1.70 34.42
N THR A 85 -7.73 -1.38 34.38
CA THR A 85 -7.00 -0.40 35.25
C THR A 85 -5.48 -0.67 35.40
N ARG A 86 -4.72 0.44 35.25
CA ARG A 86 -3.43 0.87 35.88
C ARG A 86 -2.20 -0.07 35.81
N ALA A 87 -1.06 0.31 35.23
CA ALA A 87 -0.15 1.46 35.44
C ALA A 87 0.79 1.36 36.66
N ALA A 88 2.09 1.46 36.34
CA ALA A 88 3.25 1.90 37.12
C ALA A 88 3.90 0.92 38.11
N GLU A 89 5.09 0.42 37.72
CA GLU A 89 6.37 0.37 38.49
C GLU A 89 7.19 -0.87 38.11
N THR A 90 8.21 -0.74 37.26
CA THR A 90 9.59 -1.24 37.53
C THR A 90 10.54 -0.89 36.37
N VAL A 91 11.18 0.26 36.50
CA VAL A 91 12.50 0.49 35.94
C VAL A 91 13.49 0.00 36.99
N GLN A 92 14.31 -1.01 36.68
CA GLN A 92 15.75 -1.00 36.97
C GLN A 92 16.46 -2.27 36.47
N GLN A 93 17.61 -2.02 35.80
CA GLN A 93 18.72 -2.94 35.49
C GLN A 93 18.46 -3.89 34.29
N ASN A 94 19.17 -3.79 33.16
CA ASN A 94 20.62 -3.93 33.09
C ASN A 94 21.21 -3.42 31.77
N ASP A 95 22.44 -2.93 31.93
CA ASP A 95 23.35 -2.38 30.94
C ASP A 95 24.06 -3.47 30.10
N ASN A 96 24.59 -3.01 28.97
CA ASN A 96 25.67 -3.58 28.16
C ASN A 96 25.35 -4.74 27.20
N LEU A 97 25.40 -4.43 25.90
CA LEU A 97 26.17 -5.16 24.88
C LEU A 97 26.24 -4.34 23.58
N GLN A 98 27.00 -3.24 23.63
CA GLN A 98 27.51 -2.60 22.42
C GLN A 98 28.64 -3.45 21.83
N GLY A 99 28.56 -3.74 20.53
CA GLY A 99 29.78 -4.05 19.77
C GLY A 99 29.75 -5.24 18.80
N LYS A 100 28.65 -5.50 18.07
CA LYS A 100 28.71 -6.44 16.94
C LYS A 100 27.70 -6.27 15.80
N VAL A 101 27.27 -5.04 15.49
CA VAL A 101 26.63 -4.72 14.19
C VAL A 101 27.12 -3.38 13.65
N LYS A 102 28.44 -3.24 13.52
CA LYS A 102 29.10 -2.18 12.74
C LYS A 102 30.12 -2.82 11.81
N LYS A 103 29.65 -3.61 10.84
CA LYS A 103 30.48 -4.01 9.70
C LYS A 103 29.75 -4.28 8.37
N ASP A 104 28.44 -4.05 8.31
CA ASP A 104 27.66 -4.16 7.05
C ASP A 104 27.09 -2.81 6.56
N ALA A 105 27.46 -1.70 7.20
CA ALA A 105 26.93 -0.37 6.89
C ALA A 105 27.78 0.45 5.88
N GLU A 106 28.90 -0.08 5.38
CA GLU A 106 29.82 0.66 4.49
C GLU A 106 30.03 0.03 3.10
N GLN A 107 29.16 -0.90 2.68
CA GLN A 107 29.13 -1.41 1.30
C GLN A 107 27.76 -1.26 0.61
N LYS A 108 27.08 -0.13 0.82
CA LYS A 108 25.79 0.16 0.16
C LYS A 108 25.73 1.52 -0.53
N ASP A 109 26.75 1.85 -1.33
CA ASP A 109 26.61 2.97 -2.28
C ASP A 109 27.27 2.78 -3.65
N GLN A 110 27.34 1.54 -4.13
CA GLN A 110 27.44 1.28 -5.57
C GLN A 110 26.28 0.39 -5.99
N MET A 111 25.16 1.04 -6.35
CA MET A 111 24.10 0.39 -7.12
C MET A 111 24.64 0.09 -8.52
N LYS A 112 25.43 -0.98 -8.64
CA LYS A 112 25.66 -1.67 -9.91
C LYS A 112 24.28 -1.97 -10.47
N ALA A 113 24.01 -1.50 -11.68
CA ALA A 113 22.75 -1.80 -12.34
C ALA A 113 22.69 -3.31 -12.53
N ASP A 114 21.89 -3.99 -11.71
CA ASP A 114 21.62 -5.41 -11.89
C ASP A 114 20.80 -5.56 -13.17
N LEU A 115 21.49 -5.88 -14.27
CA LEU A 115 20.87 -6.10 -15.57
C LEU A 115 19.99 -7.35 -15.57
N THR A 116 20.13 -8.24 -14.57
CA THR A 116 19.31 -9.45 -14.41
C THR A 116 17.83 -9.11 -14.35
N ALA A 117 17.47 -7.99 -13.72
CA ALA A 117 16.09 -7.51 -13.65
C ALA A 117 15.43 -7.31 -15.02
N LEU A 118 16.21 -6.95 -16.06
CA LEU A 118 15.71 -6.80 -17.44
C LEU A 118 15.22 -8.12 -18.03
N PHE A 119 15.80 -9.24 -17.58
CA PHE A 119 15.56 -10.57 -18.15
C PHE A 119 14.61 -11.43 -17.30
N LEU A 120 14.36 -11.04 -16.05
CA LEU A 120 13.35 -11.68 -15.21
C LEU A 120 11.95 -11.52 -15.82
N PRO A 121 11.09 -12.56 -15.77
CA PRO A 121 9.68 -12.44 -16.13
C PRO A 121 9.02 -11.27 -15.40
N ARG A 122 8.03 -10.65 -16.04
CA ARG A 122 7.20 -9.66 -15.35
C ARG A 122 6.48 -10.38 -14.22
N GLN A 123 6.58 -9.86 -12.99
CA GLN A 123 5.72 -10.37 -11.93
C GLN A 123 4.26 -10.09 -12.27
N PRO A 124 3.37 -11.08 -12.12
CA PRO A 124 1.95 -10.87 -12.35
C PRO A 124 1.43 -9.76 -11.44
N ALA A 125 0.35 -9.12 -11.88
CA ALA A 125 -0.37 -8.21 -11.00
C ALA A 125 -0.87 -9.00 -9.78
N MET A 126 -0.82 -8.37 -8.61
CA MET A 126 -1.38 -8.94 -7.39
C MET A 126 -2.90 -9.04 -7.56
N PRO A 127 -3.51 -10.22 -7.33
CA PRO A 127 -4.96 -10.37 -7.34
C PRO A 127 -5.62 -9.44 -6.33
N LEU A 128 -6.88 -9.07 -6.59
CA LEU A 128 -7.65 -8.21 -5.69
C LEU A 128 -7.76 -8.81 -4.29
N THR A 129 -8.05 -10.10 -4.19
CA THR A 129 -8.19 -10.81 -2.90
C THR A 129 -6.92 -10.81 -2.06
N GLU A 130 -5.75 -10.97 -2.69
CA GLU A 130 -4.45 -10.87 -2.00
C GLU A 130 -4.18 -9.43 -1.54
N ALA A 131 -4.53 -8.45 -2.37
CA ALA A 131 -4.38 -7.04 -2.03
C ALA A 131 -5.30 -6.62 -0.86
N GLU A 132 -6.53 -7.13 -0.82
CA GLU A 132 -7.49 -6.95 0.27
C GLU A 132 -6.99 -7.60 1.55
N GLN A 133 -6.50 -8.84 1.48
CA GLN A 133 -5.93 -9.53 2.64
C GLN A 133 -4.75 -8.76 3.23
N LEU A 134 -3.79 -8.31 2.41
CA LEU A 134 -2.66 -7.52 2.89
C LEU A 134 -3.09 -6.18 3.49
N MET A 135 -4.15 -5.59 2.93
CA MET A 135 -4.73 -4.36 3.46
C MET A 135 -5.34 -4.59 4.83
N GLU A 136 -6.12 -5.65 5.01
CA GLU A 136 -6.70 -6.03 6.29
C GLU A 136 -5.59 -6.30 7.32
N GLU A 137 -4.63 -7.16 7.01
CA GLU A 137 -3.52 -7.53 7.90
C GLU A 137 -2.72 -6.31 8.38
N TRP A 138 -2.36 -5.39 7.48
CA TRP A 138 -1.61 -4.19 7.88
C TRP A 138 -2.43 -3.18 8.66
N ASN A 139 -3.75 -3.14 8.49
CA ASN A 139 -4.63 -2.27 9.26
C ASN A 139 -5.04 -2.91 10.61
N GLU A 140 -5.08 -4.24 10.72
CA GLU A 140 -5.22 -4.92 12.02
C GLU A 140 -4.06 -4.61 12.96
N ASP A 141 -2.83 -4.53 12.40
CA ASP A 141 -1.65 -4.12 13.16
C ASP A 141 -1.65 -2.64 13.56
N LEU A 142 -2.46 -1.80 12.92
CA LEU A 142 -2.43 -0.34 13.09
C LEU A 142 -3.27 0.07 14.31
N ASP A 143 -2.59 0.33 15.42
CA ASP A 143 -3.21 0.79 16.67
C ASP A 143 -3.63 2.27 16.59
N GLY A 144 -2.88 3.10 15.86
CA GLY A 144 -3.24 4.50 15.69
C GLY A 144 -2.48 5.21 14.59
N MET A 145 -3.11 6.22 13.99
CA MET A 145 -2.51 7.06 12.94
C MET A 145 -2.81 8.54 13.17
N GLU A 146 -1.76 9.33 13.34
CA GLU A 146 -1.84 10.79 13.46
C GLU A 146 -1.26 11.48 12.23
N GLY A 147 -2.04 12.35 11.60
CA GLY A 147 -1.64 13.12 10.42
C GLY A 147 -1.21 14.54 10.78
N PHE A 148 -0.19 15.04 10.06
CA PHE A 148 0.28 16.41 10.14
C PHE A 148 0.57 16.96 8.73
N VAL A 149 0.35 18.25 8.53
CA VAL A 149 0.63 18.95 7.26
C VAL A 149 1.47 20.19 7.53
N LEU A 150 2.41 20.47 6.62
CA LEU A 150 3.26 21.65 6.71
C LEU A 150 2.47 22.92 6.35
N GLU A 151 2.09 23.71 7.35
CA GLU A 151 1.46 25.01 7.18
C GLU A 151 2.47 26.12 7.53
N GLY A 152 2.85 26.90 6.52
CA GLY A 152 3.85 27.96 6.67
C GLY A 152 5.23 27.39 7.05
N LYS A 153 5.62 27.53 8.32
CA LYS A 153 6.93 27.09 8.85
C LYS A 153 6.82 25.98 9.91
N LYS A 154 5.62 25.44 10.16
CA LYS A 154 5.37 24.46 11.22
C LYS A 154 4.44 23.37 10.73
N PHE A 155 4.57 22.17 11.28
CA PHE A 155 3.59 21.11 11.05
C PHE A 155 2.40 21.32 11.99
N ALA A 156 1.20 21.37 11.41
CA ALA A 156 -0.07 21.42 12.11
C ALA A 156 -0.77 20.06 12.00
N ARG A 157 -1.62 19.70 12.98
CA ARG A 157 -2.42 18.48 12.93
C ARG A 157 -3.34 18.53 11.71
N LEU A 158 -3.36 17.45 10.94
CA LEU A 158 -4.28 17.26 9.83
C LEU A 158 -5.59 16.68 10.40
N PRO A 159 -6.76 17.25 10.06
CA PRO A 159 -8.03 16.67 10.43
C PRO A 159 -8.21 15.26 9.83
N GLU A 160 -8.88 14.37 10.56
CA GLU A 160 -9.01 12.96 10.18
C GLU A 160 -9.92 12.78 8.95
N GLU A 161 -10.89 13.67 8.78
CA GLU A 161 -11.74 13.78 7.59
C GLU A 161 -10.96 14.09 6.30
N GLU A 162 -9.74 14.63 6.42
CA GLU A 162 -8.86 14.89 5.28
C GLU A 162 -7.83 13.78 5.04
N PHE A 163 -7.88 12.69 5.80
CA PHE A 163 -6.98 11.56 5.57
C PHE A 163 -7.25 10.95 4.19
N GLY A 164 -6.18 10.73 3.43
CA GLY A 164 -6.28 10.31 2.04
C GLY A 164 -6.24 11.47 1.04
N HIS A 165 -6.37 12.73 1.48
CA HIS A 165 -6.27 13.91 0.62
C HIS A 165 -4.88 14.55 0.69
N PHE A 166 -4.15 14.51 -0.41
CA PHE A 166 -2.80 15.03 -0.55
C PHE A 166 -2.73 16.14 -1.58
N PHE A 167 -1.90 17.15 -1.36
CA PHE A 167 -1.72 18.27 -2.29
C PHE A 167 -0.29 18.28 -2.84
N THR A 168 -0.15 18.46 -4.16
CA THR A 168 1.14 18.39 -4.86
C THR A 168 2.19 19.39 -4.36
N GLN A 169 1.79 20.51 -3.75
CA GLN A 169 2.68 21.55 -3.22
C GLN A 169 2.98 21.44 -1.72
N ASP A 170 2.38 20.47 -1.03
CA ASP A 170 2.51 20.32 0.42
C ASP A 170 3.31 19.08 0.83
N CYS A 171 3.73 19.09 2.09
CA CYS A 171 4.37 17.98 2.75
C CYS A 171 3.51 17.50 3.91
N TYR A 172 3.39 16.18 4.04
CA TYR A 172 2.58 15.52 5.06
C TYR A 172 3.45 14.58 5.89
N VAL A 173 3.08 14.41 7.15
CA VAL A 173 3.72 13.49 8.08
C VAL A 173 2.61 12.66 8.72
N PHE A 174 2.71 11.35 8.64
CA PHE A 174 1.83 10.44 9.35
C PHE A 174 2.64 9.65 10.37
N LEU A 175 2.30 9.75 11.65
CA LEU A 175 2.83 8.91 12.71
C LEU A 175 1.87 7.73 12.89
N CYS A 176 2.33 6.53 12.54
CA CYS A 176 1.57 5.29 12.67
C CYS A 176 2.16 4.45 13.79
N ARG A 177 1.33 4.07 14.77
CA ARG A 177 1.70 3.10 15.82
C ARG A 177 1.21 1.73 15.38
N TYR A 178 2.14 0.78 15.27
CA TYR A 178 1.81 -0.61 14.97
C TYR A 178 2.05 -1.48 16.18
N TRP A 179 1.13 -2.38 16.43
CA TRP A 179 1.33 -3.47 17.37
C TRP A 179 2.39 -4.44 16.82
N VAL A 180 3.31 -4.88 17.69
CA VAL A 180 4.35 -5.86 17.37
C VAL A 180 4.17 -7.04 18.32
N PRO A 181 3.88 -8.25 17.81
CA PRO A 181 3.87 -9.43 18.68
C PRO A 181 5.25 -9.64 19.30
N VAL A 182 5.30 -9.81 20.62
CA VAL A 182 6.53 -10.22 21.32
C VAL A 182 6.82 -11.67 20.99
N GLU A 183 7.96 -11.91 20.37
CA GLU A 183 8.50 -13.26 20.17
C GLU A 183 9.06 -13.73 21.51
N TYR A 184 8.45 -14.76 22.11
CA TYR A 184 9.04 -15.44 23.26
C TYR A 184 10.20 -16.30 22.75
N GLU A 185 11.43 -16.03 23.19
CA GLU A 185 12.51 -17.00 23.08
C GLU A 185 12.18 -18.16 24.05
N GLU A 186 11.87 -19.33 23.51
CA GLU A 186 11.53 -20.55 24.29
C GLU A 186 12.70 -21.13 25.11
N ASP A 187 13.89 -20.52 25.05
CA ASP A 187 15.16 -21.16 25.43
C ASP A 187 15.47 -21.21 26.95
N GLU A 188 14.66 -20.59 27.82
CA GLU A 188 14.95 -20.61 29.28
C GLU A 188 14.10 -21.56 30.12
N LYS A 189 13.01 -22.14 29.59
CA LYS A 189 12.19 -23.08 30.38
C LYS A 189 12.78 -24.51 30.43
N GLU A 190 13.49 -24.95 29.39
CA GLU A 190 14.04 -26.33 29.37
C GLU A 190 15.27 -26.52 30.29
N LYS A 191 15.96 -25.46 30.71
CA LYS A 191 17.15 -25.60 31.58
C LYS A 191 16.85 -25.72 33.07
N LYS A 192 15.64 -25.37 33.53
CA LYS A 192 15.29 -25.49 34.96
C LYS A 192 14.66 -26.83 35.35
N GLU A 193 14.22 -27.64 34.41
CA GLU A 193 13.69 -28.99 34.70
C GLU A 193 14.77 -30.09 34.68
N GLY A 194 16.00 -29.79 34.24
CA GLY A 194 17.08 -30.76 34.07
C GLY A 194 18.04 -30.97 35.25
N GLU A 195 18.10 -30.06 36.23
CA GLU A 195 19.05 -30.15 37.36
C GLU A 195 18.37 -29.81 38.70
N GLY A 196 17.67 -30.80 39.28
CA GLY A 196 17.02 -30.62 40.59
C GLY A 196 16.45 -31.89 41.21
N GLY A 197 17.00 -33.06 40.91
CA GLY A 197 16.59 -34.32 41.53
C GLY A 197 17.27 -34.55 42.89
N GLY A 198 16.65 -34.08 43.98
CA GLY A 198 16.88 -34.64 45.32
C GLY A 198 16.92 -33.64 46.48
N GLY A 199 15.89 -33.68 47.33
CA GLY A 199 15.88 -33.03 48.65
C GLY A 199 14.53 -32.40 48.96
N GLY A 200 13.82 -32.94 49.96
CA GLY A 200 12.42 -32.59 50.21
C GLY A 200 12.18 -31.43 51.18
N GLY A 201 10.89 -31.14 51.36
CA GLY A 201 10.37 -30.43 52.54
C GLY A 201 9.78 -29.05 52.29
N ALA A 202 8.44 -29.00 52.38
CA ALA A 202 7.62 -27.89 52.87
C ALA A 202 7.49 -26.59 52.06
N GLY A 203 6.24 -26.32 51.66
CA GLY A 203 5.60 -25.00 51.79
C GLY A 203 5.83 -23.99 50.67
N GLY A 204 4.79 -23.78 49.86
CA GLY A 204 4.67 -22.64 48.96
C GLY A 204 3.73 -22.97 47.80
N ASP A 205 2.48 -22.52 47.89
CA ASP A 205 1.66 -22.31 46.70
C ASP A 205 2.35 -21.19 45.91
N GLU A 206 3.26 -21.54 45.00
CA GLU A 206 3.71 -20.64 43.95
C GLU A 206 2.59 -20.60 42.91
N GLU A 207 1.72 -19.60 43.02
CA GLU A 207 0.88 -19.18 41.92
C GLU A 207 1.81 -18.91 40.72
N GLU A 208 1.71 -19.73 39.67
CA GLU A 208 2.28 -19.40 38.37
C GLU A 208 1.64 -18.09 37.91
N GLU A 209 2.28 -16.96 38.22
CA GLU A 209 1.95 -15.68 37.62
C GLU A 209 2.18 -15.82 36.11
N ASP A 210 1.07 -16.04 35.40
CA ASP A 210 0.93 -15.87 33.96
C ASP A 210 1.48 -14.49 33.57
N LYS A 211 2.79 -14.41 33.30
CA LYS A 211 3.42 -13.23 32.69
C LYS A 211 2.78 -13.04 31.31
N GLN A 212 1.77 -12.19 31.26
CA GLN A 212 1.20 -11.74 30.01
C GLN A 212 2.32 -11.09 29.18
N PRO A 213 2.41 -11.38 27.87
CA PRO A 213 3.39 -10.73 27.00
C PRO A 213 3.09 -9.23 27.00
N GLU A 214 4.08 -8.41 27.37
CA GLU A 214 4.01 -6.96 27.19
C GLU A 214 3.72 -6.68 25.72
N GLU A 215 2.67 -5.92 25.39
CA GLU A 215 2.36 -5.57 24.01
C GLU A 215 3.41 -4.59 23.49
N ASP A 216 4.41 -5.09 22.75
CA ASP A 216 5.39 -4.23 22.10
C ASP A 216 4.76 -3.51 20.91
N PHE A 217 5.32 -2.35 20.56
CA PHE A 217 4.82 -1.54 19.46
C PHE A 217 5.97 -0.86 18.73
N GLN A 218 5.76 -0.64 17.43
CA GLN A 218 6.68 0.11 16.59
C GLN A 218 5.98 1.34 16.03
N CYS A 219 6.61 2.50 16.19
CA CYS A 219 6.14 3.74 15.58
C CYS A 219 6.84 3.94 14.23
N VAL A 220 6.08 4.07 13.15
CA VAL A 220 6.62 4.44 11.84
C VAL A 220 6.10 5.82 11.45
N VAL A 221 7.03 6.72 11.15
CA VAL A 221 6.73 8.06 10.65
C VAL A 221 6.89 8.07 9.14
N TYR A 222 5.80 8.25 8.42
CA TYR A 222 5.78 8.43 6.99
C TYR A 222 5.82 9.91 6.64
N PHE A 223 6.94 10.36 6.08
CA PHE A 223 7.03 11.69 5.48
C PHE A 223 6.69 11.60 4.00
N TRP A 224 5.62 12.25 3.56
CA TRP A 224 5.21 12.31 2.16
C TRP A 224 5.47 13.70 1.59
N GLN A 225 6.20 13.77 0.48
CA GLN A 225 6.52 15.01 -0.21
C GLN A 225 5.80 15.11 -1.55
N GLY A 226 4.96 16.13 -1.71
CA GLY A 226 4.33 16.46 -2.99
C GLY A 226 5.37 16.79 -4.07
N ARG A 227 5.02 16.50 -5.33
CA ARG A 227 5.94 16.70 -6.46
C ARG A 227 6.42 18.15 -6.59
N GLN A 228 5.56 19.12 -6.30
CA GLN A 228 5.83 20.56 -6.34
C GLN A 228 6.19 21.14 -4.98
N ALA A 229 6.18 20.33 -3.90
CA ALA A 229 6.45 20.79 -2.55
C ALA A 229 7.93 21.16 -2.35
N SER A 230 8.18 22.16 -1.48
CA SER A 230 9.54 22.63 -1.18
C SER A 230 10.37 21.56 -0.48
N ASN A 231 11.67 21.51 -0.80
CA ASN A 231 12.63 20.65 -0.10
C ASN A 231 12.83 21.07 1.37
N MET A 232 12.44 22.30 1.72
CA MET A 232 12.47 22.78 3.11
C MET A 232 11.57 21.96 4.03
N GLY A 233 10.50 21.33 3.53
CA GLY A 233 9.59 20.58 4.39
C GLY A 233 10.26 19.40 5.09
N TRP A 234 11.22 18.74 4.42
CA TRP A 234 12.00 17.67 5.04
C TRP A 234 12.88 18.21 6.16
N LEU A 235 13.58 19.32 5.92
CA LEU A 235 14.42 19.97 6.94
C LEU A 235 13.57 20.44 8.13
N THR A 236 12.41 21.05 7.87
CA THR A 236 11.49 21.44 8.94
C THR A 236 11.08 20.23 9.76
N PHE A 237 10.77 19.10 9.14
CA PHE A 237 10.40 17.87 9.85
C PHE A 237 11.55 17.36 10.73
N THR A 238 12.76 17.21 10.15
CA THR A 238 13.92 16.65 10.86
C THR A 238 14.33 17.50 12.07
N PHE A 239 14.22 18.83 11.97
CA PHE A 239 14.57 19.73 13.06
C PHE A 239 13.44 20.01 14.05
N SER A 240 12.19 19.63 13.74
CA SER A 240 11.03 19.87 14.61
C SER A 240 10.38 18.57 15.10
N LEU A 241 9.45 18.00 14.33
CA LEU A 241 8.66 16.83 14.72
C LEU A 241 9.50 15.58 14.96
N GLN A 242 10.53 15.34 14.15
CA GLN A 242 11.33 14.11 14.28
C GLN A 242 11.95 14.00 15.68
N LYS A 243 12.62 15.06 16.17
CA LYS A 243 13.20 15.07 17.51
C LYS A 243 12.16 14.88 18.62
N LYS A 244 10.95 15.43 18.43
CA LYS A 244 9.85 15.24 19.37
C LYS A 244 9.38 13.79 19.39
N PHE A 245 9.18 13.17 18.23
CA PHE A 245 8.79 11.77 18.14
C PHE A 245 9.88 10.82 18.66
N GLU A 246 11.15 11.11 18.38
CA GLU A 246 12.29 10.35 18.92
C GLU A 246 12.36 10.44 20.45
N SER A 247 12.03 11.61 21.02
CA SER A 247 11.94 11.79 22.48
C SER A 247 10.74 11.08 23.10
N LEU A 248 9.62 10.96 22.38
CA LEU A 248 8.40 10.27 22.86
C LEU A 248 8.53 8.75 22.73
N PHE A 249 9.24 8.27 21.71
CA PHE A 249 9.36 6.84 21.37
C PHE A 249 10.84 6.44 21.16
N PRO A 250 11.68 6.53 22.19
CA PRO A 250 13.11 6.24 22.07
C PRO A 250 13.34 4.78 21.65
N GLY A 251 14.13 4.57 20.59
CA GLY A 251 14.47 3.24 20.07
C GLY A 251 13.36 2.52 19.27
N LYS A 252 12.12 3.02 19.30
CA LYS A 252 10.95 2.39 18.63
C LYS A 252 10.49 3.13 17.37
N LEU A 253 11.14 4.25 17.01
CA LEU A 253 10.78 5.09 15.88
C LEU A 253 11.52 4.71 14.59
N LYS A 254 10.77 4.48 13.52
CA LYS A 254 11.30 4.33 12.15
C LYS A 254 10.78 5.45 11.27
N VAL A 255 11.67 6.15 10.57
CA VAL A 255 11.28 7.22 9.64
C VAL A 255 11.38 6.72 8.20
N VAL A 256 10.30 6.87 7.44
CA VAL A 256 10.21 6.51 6.01
C VAL A 256 9.89 7.76 5.21
N ARG A 257 10.84 8.20 4.39
CA ARG A 257 10.66 9.33 3.48
C ARG A 257 10.20 8.84 2.12
N MET A 258 9.06 9.37 1.65
CA MET A 258 8.46 9.05 0.36
C MET A 258 8.23 10.33 -0.44
N THR A 259 8.20 10.17 -1.75
CA THR A 259 7.80 11.24 -2.67
C THR A 259 6.53 10.80 -3.38
N GLN A 260 5.75 11.77 -3.86
CA GLN A 260 4.55 11.53 -4.64
C GLN A 260 4.78 10.47 -5.73
N GLN A 261 3.89 9.47 -5.79
CA GLN A 261 3.91 8.31 -6.68
C GLN A 261 5.08 7.33 -6.45
N GLN A 262 5.80 7.45 -5.33
CA GLN A 262 6.80 6.49 -4.83
C GLN A 262 6.46 6.05 -3.40
N GLU A 263 5.17 5.98 -3.09
CA GLU A 263 4.68 5.47 -1.81
C GLU A 263 4.84 3.95 -1.72
N ASN A 264 5.12 3.45 -0.52
CA ASN A 264 5.13 2.00 -0.27
C ASN A 264 3.71 1.45 -0.09
N LEU A 265 3.54 0.15 -0.30
CA LEU A 265 2.23 -0.51 -0.24
C LEU A 265 1.58 -0.43 1.15
N LYS A 266 2.37 -0.58 2.22
CA LYS A 266 1.86 -0.52 3.60
C LYS A 266 1.20 0.83 3.89
N PHE A 267 1.88 1.94 3.56
CA PHE A 267 1.31 3.27 3.71
C PHE A 267 0.03 3.47 2.89
N LEU A 268 0.01 3.03 1.63
CA LEU A 268 -1.18 3.16 0.78
C LEU A 268 -2.37 2.36 1.32
N SER A 269 -2.12 1.21 1.95
CA SER A 269 -3.16 0.34 2.50
C SER A 269 -4.04 1.01 3.56
N HIS A 270 -3.48 1.96 4.32
CA HIS A 270 -4.22 2.68 5.38
C HIS A 270 -5.28 3.63 4.85
N PHE A 271 -5.21 3.99 3.56
CA PHE A 271 -6.19 4.85 2.92
C PHE A 271 -7.28 4.05 2.17
N LYS A 272 -7.26 2.71 2.26
CA LYS A 272 -8.33 1.85 1.73
C LYS A 272 -8.70 2.17 0.27
N ARG A 273 -7.68 2.34 -0.59
CA ARG A 273 -7.78 2.73 -2.01
C ARG A 273 -8.31 4.15 -2.28
N LYS A 274 -8.62 4.94 -1.24
CA LYS A 274 -8.99 6.36 -1.30
C LYS A 274 -7.75 7.26 -1.13
N PHE A 275 -6.79 7.13 -2.05
CA PHE A 275 -5.58 7.96 -2.07
C PHE A 275 -5.71 9.04 -3.14
N ILE A 276 -6.15 10.23 -2.75
CA ILE A 276 -6.45 11.36 -3.63
C ILE A 276 -5.31 12.38 -3.63
N ILE A 277 -4.81 12.74 -4.81
CA ILE A 277 -3.78 13.76 -4.99
C ILE A 277 -4.34 14.95 -5.78
N HIS A 278 -4.51 16.08 -5.11
CA HIS A 278 -4.91 17.36 -5.67
C HIS A 278 -3.71 18.15 -6.19
N LYS A 279 -3.91 18.88 -7.28
CA LYS A 279 -2.96 19.88 -7.78
C LYS A 279 -3.03 21.15 -6.93
N GLY A 280 -1.88 21.83 -6.82
CA GLY A 280 -1.77 23.06 -6.06
C GLY A 280 -1.50 22.83 -4.57
N LYS A 281 -1.91 23.81 -3.76
CA LYS A 281 -1.66 23.89 -2.32
C LYS A 281 -2.96 23.81 -1.53
N ARG A 282 -2.92 23.14 -0.38
CA ARG A 282 -4.04 23.00 0.55
C ARG A 282 -4.49 24.37 1.06
N LYS A 283 -5.81 24.56 1.20
CA LYS A 283 -6.47 25.81 1.63
C LYS A 283 -6.11 27.04 0.79
N GLN A 284 -5.55 26.87 -0.41
CA GLN A 284 -5.33 27.98 -1.32
C GLN A 284 -6.68 28.45 -1.87
N LYS A 285 -7.03 29.71 -1.59
CA LYS A 285 -8.19 30.34 -2.21
C LYS A 285 -7.89 30.53 -3.70
N THR A 286 -8.69 29.92 -4.55
CA THR A 286 -8.67 30.17 -6.00
C THR A 286 -9.72 31.23 -6.31
N ASP A 287 -9.31 32.30 -7.01
CA ASP A 287 -10.17 33.45 -7.31
C ASP A 287 -11.35 33.11 -8.25
N SER A 288 -11.28 31.97 -8.95
CA SER A 288 -12.40 31.43 -9.74
C SER A 288 -12.52 29.93 -9.53
N ALA A 289 -13.75 29.44 -9.42
CA ALA A 289 -14.03 28.02 -9.36
C ALA A 289 -13.86 27.43 -10.78
N GLN A 290 -12.77 26.69 -10.98
CA GLN A 290 -12.45 26.09 -12.28
C GLN A 290 -12.79 24.59 -12.30
N PRO A 291 -13.24 24.06 -13.44
CA PRO A 291 -13.47 22.64 -13.59
C PRO A 291 -12.21 21.80 -13.33
N SER A 292 -12.37 20.67 -12.66
CA SER A 292 -11.26 19.81 -12.24
C SER A 292 -11.51 18.36 -12.61
N LEU A 293 -10.57 17.79 -13.37
CA LEU A 293 -10.60 16.38 -13.78
C LEU A 293 -9.66 15.54 -12.92
N TYR A 294 -10.15 14.41 -12.44
CA TYR A 294 -9.41 13.40 -11.69
C TYR A 294 -9.40 12.08 -12.46
N HIS A 295 -8.26 11.41 -12.46
CA HIS A 295 -8.08 10.11 -13.11
C HIS A 295 -7.78 9.05 -12.05
N ILE A 296 -8.65 8.05 -11.99
CA ILE A 296 -8.52 6.90 -11.10
C ILE A 296 -7.77 5.81 -11.86
N ARG A 297 -6.65 5.35 -11.30
CA ARG A 297 -5.83 4.34 -11.96
C ARG A 297 -5.16 3.40 -10.98
N THR A 298 -5.29 2.12 -11.28
CA THR A 298 -4.66 1.02 -10.55
C THR A 298 -3.45 0.51 -11.32
N ASN A 299 -2.27 0.59 -10.70
CA ASN A 299 -1.01 0.15 -11.30
C ASN A 299 -0.51 -1.13 -10.61
N GLY A 300 -0.77 -2.28 -11.22
CA GLY A 300 -0.20 -3.58 -10.82
C GLY A 300 -0.81 -4.24 -9.57
N SER A 301 -1.31 -3.48 -8.60
CA SER A 301 -2.04 -3.99 -7.43
C SER A 301 -3.10 -2.97 -7.04
N ALA A 302 -4.24 -3.43 -6.51
CA ALA A 302 -5.30 -2.56 -5.96
C ALA A 302 -4.80 -1.66 -4.82
N LEU A 303 -3.75 -2.06 -4.09
CA LEU A 303 -3.09 -1.21 -3.09
C LEU A 303 -2.43 0.03 -3.72
N CYS A 304 -2.13 -0.02 -5.01
CA CYS A 304 -1.54 1.09 -5.76
C CYS A 304 -2.57 1.97 -6.46
N THR A 305 -3.87 1.79 -6.21
CA THR A 305 -4.90 2.67 -6.77
C THR A 305 -4.71 4.10 -6.27
N ARG A 306 -4.73 5.06 -7.20
CA ARG A 306 -4.63 6.48 -6.90
C ARG A 306 -5.68 7.24 -7.70
N THR A 307 -6.19 8.31 -7.11
CA THR A 307 -7.06 9.29 -7.77
C THR A 307 -6.28 10.59 -7.88
N ILE A 308 -5.82 10.94 -9.08
CA ILE A 308 -4.94 12.10 -9.26
C ILE A 308 -5.63 13.16 -10.09
N GLN A 309 -5.63 14.41 -9.60
CA GLN A 309 -6.07 15.56 -10.38
C GLN A 309 -5.11 15.78 -11.55
N ILE A 310 -5.65 15.73 -12.77
CA ILE A 310 -4.90 15.89 -14.03
C ILE A 310 -5.25 17.21 -14.70
N GLY A 311 -4.83 17.42 -15.96
CA GLY A 311 -5.29 18.58 -16.72
C GLY A 311 -6.76 18.36 -17.09
N THR A 312 -7.60 19.37 -16.91
CA THR A 312 -9.00 19.31 -17.34
C THR A 312 -9.04 19.49 -18.85
N ASP A 313 -8.95 18.38 -19.57
CA ASP A 313 -8.99 18.31 -21.03
C ASP A 313 -9.53 16.95 -21.44
N SER A 314 -10.48 16.90 -22.37
CA SER A 314 -11.07 15.65 -22.86
C SER A 314 -10.07 14.73 -23.53
N SER A 315 -8.96 15.25 -24.07
CA SER A 315 -7.91 14.40 -24.67
C SER A 315 -7.23 13.48 -23.65
N ASN A 316 -7.41 13.73 -22.34
CA ASN A 316 -6.88 12.89 -21.27
C ASN A 316 -7.81 11.73 -20.88
N LEU A 317 -9.05 11.69 -21.40
CA LEU A 317 -9.95 10.57 -21.17
C LEU A 317 -9.39 9.28 -21.76
N ASN A 318 -9.87 8.15 -21.26
CA ASN A 318 -9.53 6.86 -21.82
C ASN A 318 -10.59 5.82 -21.50
N SER A 319 -11.02 5.08 -22.51
CA SER A 319 -12.13 4.12 -22.42
C SER A 319 -11.93 2.97 -21.43
N GLU A 320 -10.71 2.68 -20.98
CA GLU A 320 -10.42 1.62 -19.99
C GLU A 320 -10.32 2.14 -18.53
N PHE A 321 -10.52 3.44 -18.30
CA PHE A 321 -10.40 4.04 -16.96
C PHE A 321 -11.65 4.81 -16.57
N CYS A 322 -11.73 5.11 -15.27
CA CYS A 322 -12.75 5.98 -14.70
C CYS A 322 -12.17 7.36 -14.36
N PHE A 323 -12.99 8.38 -14.54
CA PHE A 323 -12.62 9.76 -14.29
C PHE A 323 -13.69 10.45 -13.44
N ILE A 324 -13.27 11.41 -12.62
CA ILE A 324 -14.20 12.27 -11.89
C ILE A 324 -14.02 13.71 -12.39
N LEU A 325 -15.07 14.30 -12.95
CA LEU A 325 -15.09 15.68 -13.41
C LEU A 325 -15.94 16.53 -12.48
N LYS A 326 -15.30 17.45 -11.75
CA LYS A 326 -15.98 18.50 -11.00
C LYS A 326 -16.21 19.71 -11.90
N VAL A 327 -17.46 20.12 -12.06
CA VAL A 327 -17.87 21.33 -12.78
C VAL A 327 -18.56 22.27 -11.79
N PRO A 328 -17.87 23.29 -11.25
CA PRO A 328 -18.46 24.21 -10.30
C PRO A 328 -19.45 25.18 -10.99
N PHE A 329 -20.46 25.62 -10.24
CA PHE A 329 -21.37 26.71 -10.64
C PHE A 329 -21.10 27.96 -9.79
N GLU A 330 -21.44 29.13 -10.33
CA GLU A 330 -21.37 30.41 -9.60
C GLU A 330 -22.62 30.68 -8.74
N SER A 331 -23.44 29.66 -8.48
CA SER A 331 -24.68 29.76 -7.70
C SER A 331 -24.44 29.57 -6.19
N THR A 332 -25.28 30.20 -5.36
CA THR A 332 -25.25 30.06 -3.90
C THR A 332 -25.93 28.77 -3.42
N ASP A 333 -26.86 28.21 -4.20
CA ASP A 333 -27.74 27.13 -3.76
C ASP A 333 -27.23 25.74 -4.19
N ASN A 334 -26.38 25.69 -5.22
CA ASN A 334 -25.74 24.47 -5.72
C ASN A 334 -24.31 24.82 -6.16
N GLN A 335 -23.32 24.21 -5.51
CA GLN A 335 -21.91 24.52 -5.78
C GLN A 335 -21.43 23.97 -7.14
N GLY A 336 -22.19 23.08 -7.77
CA GLY A 336 -21.86 22.52 -9.07
C GLY A 336 -22.36 21.10 -9.27
N ILE A 337 -21.89 20.49 -10.35
CA ILE A 337 -22.11 19.09 -10.66
C ILE A 337 -20.79 18.34 -10.71
N VAL A 338 -20.79 17.11 -10.19
CA VAL A 338 -19.66 16.19 -10.24
C VAL A 338 -20.10 14.95 -11.00
N TYR A 339 -19.35 14.64 -12.05
CA TYR A 339 -19.57 13.46 -12.86
C TYR A 339 -18.54 12.40 -12.54
N THR A 340 -18.98 11.16 -12.31
CA THR A 340 -18.14 9.97 -12.46
C THR A 340 -18.34 9.44 -13.87
N TRP A 341 -17.36 9.65 -14.74
CA TRP A 341 -17.34 9.13 -16.10
C TRP A 341 -16.71 7.74 -16.10
N VAL A 342 -17.46 6.75 -16.57
CA VAL A 342 -17.05 5.34 -16.65
C VAL A 342 -16.77 5.00 -18.10
N GLY A 343 -15.50 4.71 -18.40
CA GLY A 343 -15.11 4.26 -19.73
C GLY A 343 -15.78 2.94 -20.10
N ARG A 344 -16.11 2.75 -21.38
CA ARG A 344 -16.85 1.57 -21.87
C ARG A 344 -16.13 0.24 -21.64
N ALA A 345 -14.82 0.27 -21.45
CA ALA A 345 -13.95 -0.87 -21.19
C ALA A 345 -13.32 -0.82 -19.78
N ALA A 346 -13.80 0.08 -18.91
CA ALA A 346 -13.36 0.15 -17.52
C ALA A 346 -13.79 -1.09 -16.73
N ASP A 347 -12.97 -1.45 -15.74
CA ASP A 347 -13.27 -2.55 -14.83
C ASP A 347 -14.48 -2.19 -13.93
N PRO A 348 -15.50 -3.06 -13.80
CA PRO A 348 -16.69 -2.77 -12.98
C PRO A 348 -16.39 -2.48 -11.51
N ASP A 349 -15.35 -3.09 -10.93
CA ASP A 349 -14.99 -2.84 -9.54
C ASP A 349 -14.25 -1.51 -9.38
N GLU A 350 -13.51 -1.07 -10.40
CA GLU A 350 -12.95 0.28 -10.46
C GLU A 350 -14.04 1.34 -10.68
N ALA A 351 -15.11 1.02 -11.41
CA ALA A 351 -16.27 1.91 -11.58
C ALA A 351 -17.01 2.15 -10.25
N LYS A 352 -17.27 1.08 -9.48
CA LYS A 352 -17.84 1.20 -8.12
C LYS A 352 -16.91 2.01 -7.21
N LEU A 353 -15.61 1.74 -7.24
CA LEU A 353 -14.64 2.51 -6.47
C LEU A 353 -14.66 3.99 -6.88
N ALA A 354 -14.81 4.30 -8.17
CA ALA A 354 -14.87 5.67 -8.65
C ALA A 354 -16.08 6.42 -8.09
N GLU A 355 -17.24 5.78 -8.06
CA GLU A 355 -18.43 6.29 -7.41
C GLU A 355 -18.23 6.52 -5.91
N ASP A 356 -17.63 5.54 -5.21
CA ASP A 356 -17.32 5.66 -3.77
C ASP A 356 -16.34 6.80 -3.48
N VAL A 357 -15.33 6.98 -4.33
CA VAL A 357 -14.38 8.09 -4.22
C VAL A 357 -15.07 9.43 -4.47
N MET A 358 -15.94 9.53 -5.48
CA MET A 358 -16.72 10.73 -5.74
C MET A 358 -17.59 11.09 -4.53
N ASN A 359 -18.34 10.12 -3.99
CA ASN A 359 -19.22 10.31 -2.85
C ASN A 359 -18.47 10.71 -1.57
N SER A 360 -17.26 10.18 -1.39
CA SER A 360 -16.39 10.51 -0.26
C SER A 360 -15.70 11.88 -0.40
N MET A 361 -15.42 12.30 -1.62
CA MET A 361 -14.63 13.51 -1.92
C MET A 361 -15.46 14.78 -1.94
N PHE A 362 -16.74 14.68 -2.30
CA PHE A 362 -17.65 15.82 -2.42
C PHE A 362 -18.86 15.64 -1.52
N ASP A 363 -19.19 16.68 -0.78
CA ASP A 363 -20.40 16.73 0.04
C ASP A 363 -21.67 16.85 -0.83
N ASP A 364 -22.83 16.89 -0.18
CA ASP A 364 -24.14 16.94 -0.86
C ASP A 364 -24.49 18.33 -1.40
N THR A 365 -23.58 19.31 -1.30
CA THR A 365 -23.75 20.62 -1.93
C THR A 365 -23.50 20.57 -3.45
N TYR A 366 -22.91 19.47 -3.94
CA TYR A 366 -22.77 19.17 -5.36
C TYR A 366 -23.79 18.12 -5.80
N SER A 367 -24.37 18.34 -6.99
CA SER A 367 -25.10 17.28 -7.67
C SER A 367 -24.10 16.21 -8.15
N LYS A 368 -24.35 14.93 -7.87
CA LYS A 368 -23.45 13.83 -8.20
C LYS A 368 -24.12 12.93 -9.25
N GLN A 369 -23.43 12.62 -10.34
CA GLN A 369 -23.97 11.79 -11.42
C GLN A 369 -22.93 10.81 -11.96
N VAL A 370 -23.30 9.54 -12.09
CA VAL A 370 -22.51 8.55 -12.82
C VAL A 370 -22.97 8.53 -14.28
N ILE A 371 -22.02 8.60 -15.22
CA ILE A 371 -22.28 8.59 -16.66
C ILE A 371 -21.37 7.58 -17.35
N ASN A 372 -21.89 6.87 -18.33
CA ASN A 372 -21.10 5.95 -19.16
C ASN A 372 -20.56 6.69 -20.39
N GLU A 373 -19.43 6.21 -20.90
CA GLU A 373 -18.88 6.67 -22.18
C GLU A 373 -19.92 6.54 -23.30
N GLY A 374 -20.18 7.64 -24.01
CA GLY A 374 -21.19 7.76 -25.07
C GLY A 374 -22.56 8.25 -24.59
N GLU A 375 -22.79 8.35 -23.28
CA GLU A 375 -24.03 8.88 -22.68
C GLU A 375 -23.81 10.28 -22.06
N GLU A 376 -22.78 11.00 -22.51
CA GLU A 376 -22.40 12.29 -21.90
C GLU A 376 -23.40 13.41 -22.24
N PRO A 377 -23.85 14.21 -21.25
CA PRO A 377 -24.69 15.37 -21.51
C PRO A 377 -23.96 16.45 -22.33
N GLU A 378 -24.50 16.80 -23.51
CA GLU A 378 -23.88 17.76 -24.44
C GLU A 378 -23.56 19.13 -23.80
N ASN A 379 -24.49 19.65 -22.98
CA ASN A 379 -24.43 21.04 -22.52
C ASN A 379 -23.47 21.31 -21.35
N PHE A 380 -23.22 20.33 -20.48
CA PHE A 380 -22.49 20.57 -19.23
C PHE A 380 -21.19 19.80 -19.14
N PHE A 381 -21.16 18.54 -19.59
CA PHE A 381 -19.95 17.71 -19.49
C PHE A 381 -18.87 18.20 -20.44
N TRP A 382 -19.18 18.29 -21.74
CA TRP A 382 -18.19 18.69 -22.75
C TRP A 382 -17.74 20.15 -22.61
N VAL A 383 -18.64 21.03 -22.16
CA VAL A 383 -18.30 22.42 -21.83
C VAL A 383 -17.41 22.47 -20.59
N GLY A 384 -17.75 21.74 -19.53
CA GLY A 384 -16.99 21.71 -18.28
C GLY A 384 -15.58 21.12 -18.44
N ILE A 385 -15.39 20.13 -19.32
CA ILE A 385 -14.07 19.56 -19.60
C ILE A 385 -13.27 20.35 -20.67
N GLY A 386 -13.90 21.33 -21.32
CA GLY A 386 -13.27 22.31 -22.21
C GLY A 386 -13.50 22.12 -23.72
N SER A 387 -14.02 20.99 -24.17
CA SER A 387 -14.54 20.66 -25.52
C SER A 387 -14.43 19.15 -25.74
N GLN A 388 -15.15 18.60 -26.72
CA GLN A 388 -14.95 17.22 -27.16
C GLN A 388 -13.74 17.11 -28.09
N LYS A 389 -12.79 16.24 -27.75
CA LYS A 389 -11.59 15.95 -28.54
C LYS A 389 -11.39 14.44 -28.64
N GLN A 390 -10.52 14.02 -29.56
CA GLN A 390 -10.11 12.63 -29.64
C GLN A 390 -9.28 12.24 -28.40
N TYR A 391 -9.58 11.08 -27.85
CA TYR A 391 -8.90 10.49 -26.71
C TYR A 391 -8.56 9.02 -26.96
N ASP A 392 -7.75 8.42 -26.07
CA ASP A 392 -7.29 7.05 -26.25
C ASP A 392 -8.38 6.04 -25.88
N GLU A 393 -8.59 5.01 -26.69
CA GLU A 393 -9.64 4.00 -26.43
C GLU A 393 -9.09 2.67 -25.87
N ASP A 394 -7.76 2.56 -25.74
CA ASP A 394 -7.08 1.37 -25.23
C ASP A 394 -6.09 1.71 -24.11
N ALA A 395 -5.96 0.78 -23.15
CA ALA A 395 -4.95 0.82 -22.10
C ALA A 395 -4.12 -0.46 -22.02
N GLU A 396 -4.08 -1.28 -23.07
CA GLU A 396 -3.29 -2.54 -23.09
C GLU A 396 -1.79 -2.28 -22.83
N TYR A 397 -1.36 -1.04 -22.98
CA TYR A 397 -0.01 -0.58 -22.71
C TYR A 397 0.37 -0.90 -21.24
N MET A 398 -0.59 -0.82 -20.32
CA MET A 398 -0.45 -1.17 -18.91
C MET A 398 -0.01 -2.61 -18.65
N LYS A 399 -0.50 -3.56 -19.45
CA LYS A 399 -0.23 -4.99 -19.29
C LYS A 399 1.24 -5.32 -19.54
N HIS A 400 1.95 -4.48 -20.28
CA HIS A 400 3.33 -4.73 -20.66
C HIS A 400 4.33 -3.75 -20.03
N ALA A 401 3.88 -2.61 -19.47
CA ALA A 401 4.76 -1.48 -19.11
C ALA A 401 5.68 -1.83 -17.95
N ARG A 402 7.00 -1.88 -18.19
CA ARG A 402 8.03 -1.97 -17.14
C ARG A 402 8.96 -0.77 -17.19
N LEU A 403 9.16 -0.15 -16.05
CA LEU A 403 10.13 0.92 -15.86
C LEU A 403 11.36 0.33 -15.17
N PHE A 404 12.55 0.47 -15.76
CA PHE A 404 13.80 0.21 -15.04
C PHE A 404 14.55 1.52 -14.87
N ARG A 405 15.10 1.74 -13.68
CA ARG A 405 16.00 2.86 -13.45
C ARG A 405 17.26 2.59 -14.27
N ARG A 406 17.41 3.35 -15.37
CA ARG A 406 18.42 3.24 -16.46
C ARG A 406 18.01 2.53 -17.77
N VAL A 407 16.82 1.93 -17.94
CA VAL A 407 16.24 1.52 -19.25
C VAL A 407 14.71 1.30 -19.10
N THR A 408 13.84 1.65 -20.04
CA THR A 408 12.38 1.42 -19.90
C THR A 408 11.83 0.46 -20.97
N SER A 409 10.94 -0.48 -20.63
CA SER A 409 10.21 -1.28 -21.64
C SER A 409 8.80 -1.73 -21.22
N ARG A 410 7.72 -1.23 -21.89
CA ARG A 410 6.96 -1.90 -23.02
C ARG A 410 5.41 -1.86 -23.01
N CYS A 411 4.67 -1.81 -24.15
CA CYS A 411 3.16 -1.59 -24.20
C CYS A 411 2.47 -1.96 -25.56
N ARG A 412 1.29 -2.61 -25.73
CA ARG A 412 0.44 -2.68 -27.01
C ARG A 412 -0.92 -1.99 -26.73
N ARG A 413 -1.76 -1.46 -27.65
CA ARG A 413 -2.11 -1.89 -29.01
C ARG A 413 -1.91 -0.87 -30.14
N ASN A 414 -0.93 0.02 -30.05
CA ASN A 414 -0.29 0.62 -31.25
C ASN A 414 1.21 0.88 -31.01
N VAL A 415 1.74 0.26 -29.94
CA VAL A 415 2.99 0.64 -29.27
C VAL A 415 3.94 -0.57 -29.02
N GLN A 416 3.56 -1.86 -29.24
CA GLN A 416 4.37 -2.98 -28.65
C GLN A 416 5.77 -3.09 -29.17
N THR A 417 6.07 -2.67 -30.38
CA THR A 417 7.43 -2.85 -30.86
C THR A 417 8.39 -1.92 -30.12
N SER A 418 7.96 -0.91 -29.37
CA SER A 418 8.88 0.15 -28.93
C SER A 418 9.54 -0.12 -27.57
N VAL A 419 10.86 -0.08 -27.52
CA VAL A 419 11.68 0.08 -26.31
C VAL A 419 12.04 1.55 -26.22
N TYR A 420 11.69 2.23 -25.13
CA TYR A 420 11.98 3.65 -24.98
C TYR A 420 13.25 3.86 -24.16
N MET A 421 14.21 4.55 -24.74
CA MET A 421 15.38 5.06 -24.03
C MET A 421 15.15 6.54 -23.73
N TRP A 422 14.78 6.85 -22.49
CA TRP A 422 14.60 8.23 -22.05
C TRP A 422 15.93 8.83 -21.61
N VAL A 423 16.27 10.01 -22.13
CA VAL A 423 17.53 10.71 -21.87
C VAL A 423 17.24 12.09 -21.30
N GLY A 424 17.81 12.35 -20.12
CA GLY A 424 17.73 13.62 -19.42
C GLY A 424 18.71 14.65 -19.99
N THR A 425 18.48 15.93 -19.66
CA THR A 425 19.35 17.05 -20.10
C THR A 425 20.77 16.98 -19.55
N GLN A 426 20.97 16.33 -18.40
CA GLN A 426 22.27 16.19 -17.72
C GLN A 426 22.86 14.77 -17.85
N THR A 427 22.29 13.91 -18.69
CA THR A 427 22.78 12.53 -18.85
C THR A 427 24.12 12.53 -19.60
N SER A 428 25.13 11.87 -19.03
CA SER A 428 26.47 11.82 -19.62
C SER A 428 26.53 10.96 -20.89
N GLN A 429 27.52 11.21 -21.76
CA GLN A 429 27.75 10.39 -22.96
C GLN A 429 28.02 8.92 -22.63
N VAL A 430 28.66 8.64 -21.49
CA VAL A 430 28.92 7.28 -21.02
C VAL A 430 27.61 6.59 -20.65
N GLU A 431 26.72 7.25 -19.90
CA GLU A 431 25.41 6.70 -19.55
C GLU A 431 24.52 6.46 -20.78
N ILE A 432 24.56 7.36 -21.76
CA ILE A 432 23.85 7.17 -23.04
C ILE A 432 24.34 5.91 -23.74
N LYS A 433 25.66 5.72 -23.86
CA LYS A 433 26.26 4.54 -24.50
C LYS A 433 25.92 3.24 -23.76
N LEU A 434 25.97 3.24 -22.43
CA LEU A 434 25.63 2.08 -21.61
C LEU A 434 24.14 1.73 -21.72
N SER A 435 23.26 2.73 -21.67
CA SER A 435 21.81 2.55 -21.80
C SER A 435 21.44 2.01 -23.19
N LEU A 436 22.10 2.50 -24.24
CA LEU A 436 21.93 2.00 -25.61
C LEU A 436 22.33 0.53 -25.72
N LYS A 437 23.49 0.14 -25.17
CA LYS A 437 23.94 -1.26 -25.14
C LYS A 437 22.93 -2.15 -24.40
N ALA A 438 22.47 -1.72 -23.22
CA ALA A 438 21.47 -2.46 -22.46
C ALA A 438 20.15 -2.64 -23.23
N CYS A 439 19.67 -1.60 -23.93
CA CYS A 439 18.50 -1.68 -24.80
C CYS A 439 18.72 -2.68 -25.96
N GLN A 440 19.89 -2.65 -26.59
CA GLN A 440 20.23 -3.56 -27.69
C GLN A 440 20.24 -5.03 -27.24
N VAL A 441 20.87 -5.31 -26.10
CA VAL A 441 20.91 -6.66 -25.51
C VAL A 441 19.49 -7.13 -25.18
N TYR A 442 18.66 -6.27 -24.58
CA TYR A 442 17.26 -6.60 -24.30
C TYR A 442 16.46 -6.89 -25.58
N ILE A 443 16.60 -6.07 -26.63
CA ILE A 443 15.92 -6.29 -27.91
C ILE A 443 16.37 -7.61 -28.55
N GLN A 444 17.67 -7.94 -28.48
CA GLN A 444 18.22 -9.19 -29.01
C GLN A 444 17.66 -10.40 -28.25
N HIS A 445 17.64 -10.35 -26.92
CA HIS A 445 17.03 -11.39 -26.08
C HIS A 445 15.54 -11.59 -26.41
N MET A 446 14.79 -10.50 -26.55
CA MET A 446 13.37 -10.57 -26.90
C MET A 446 13.14 -11.11 -28.32
N ARG A 447 14.05 -10.84 -29.26
CA ARG A 447 13.98 -11.41 -30.62
C ARG A 447 14.15 -12.94 -30.60
N ALA A 448 14.99 -13.45 -29.71
CA ALA A 448 15.18 -14.90 -29.55
C ALA A 448 13.96 -15.60 -28.92
N LYS A 449 13.23 -14.91 -28.03
CA LYS A 449 12.01 -15.45 -27.39
C LYS A 449 10.73 -15.26 -28.19
N GLU A 450 10.59 -14.12 -28.87
CA GLU A 450 9.37 -13.73 -29.58
C GLU A 450 9.72 -13.26 -31.01
N THR A 451 9.91 -14.22 -31.92
CA THR A 451 10.36 -13.96 -33.29
C THR A 451 9.34 -13.20 -34.12
N GLU A 452 8.05 -13.41 -33.87
CA GLU A 452 6.94 -12.82 -34.63
C GLU A 452 6.76 -11.30 -34.41
N GLN A 453 7.45 -10.72 -33.43
CA GLN A 453 7.24 -9.32 -33.05
C GLN A 453 8.56 -8.62 -32.77
N PRO A 454 9.27 -8.10 -33.79
CA PRO A 454 10.54 -7.43 -33.60
C PRO A 454 10.36 -6.10 -32.85
N ARG A 455 11.26 -5.82 -31.90
CA ARG A 455 11.21 -4.61 -31.09
C ARG A 455 12.11 -3.51 -31.70
N LYS A 456 11.58 -2.29 -31.84
CA LYS A 456 12.20 -1.06 -32.30
C LYS A 456 12.64 -0.21 -31.10
N LEU A 457 13.86 0.29 -31.11
CA LEU A 457 14.32 1.25 -30.12
C LEU A 457 13.82 2.66 -30.48
N ARG A 458 13.30 3.41 -29.51
CA ARG A 458 12.90 4.81 -29.63
C ARG A 458 13.63 5.65 -28.58
N LEU A 459 14.34 6.66 -29.05
CA LEU A 459 14.94 7.67 -28.18
C LEU A 459 13.86 8.68 -27.75
N VAL A 460 13.79 8.97 -26.46
CA VAL A 460 12.92 10.01 -25.91
C VAL A 460 13.81 10.99 -25.17
N ARG A 461 13.68 12.28 -25.46
CA ARG A 461 14.45 13.33 -24.79
C ARG A 461 13.57 14.07 -23.81
N LYS A 462 14.14 14.45 -22.67
CA LYS A 462 13.46 15.29 -21.68
C LYS A 462 12.84 16.53 -22.34
N GLY A 463 11.54 16.75 -22.13
CA GLY A 463 10.79 17.88 -22.65
C GLY A 463 10.27 17.72 -24.09
N ASN A 464 10.58 16.60 -24.74
CA ASN A 464 10.02 16.23 -26.04
C ASN A 464 9.51 14.78 -26.00
N GLU A 465 8.75 14.46 -24.95
CA GLU A 465 8.12 13.17 -24.77
C GLU A 465 6.86 13.05 -25.64
N PRO A 466 6.76 12.05 -26.53
CA PRO A 466 5.54 11.82 -27.31
C PRO A 466 4.42 11.27 -26.41
N HIS A 467 3.16 11.49 -26.81
CA HIS A 467 1.99 11.00 -26.07
C HIS A 467 2.05 9.50 -25.76
N CYS A 468 2.50 8.68 -26.71
CA CYS A 468 2.66 7.23 -26.54
C CYS A 468 3.65 6.84 -25.42
N PHE A 469 4.55 7.74 -25.02
CA PHE A 469 5.43 7.56 -23.87
C PHE A 469 4.78 8.12 -22.59
N THR A 470 4.22 9.33 -22.63
CA THR A 470 3.70 10.01 -21.43
C THR A 470 2.48 9.31 -20.84
N ARG A 471 1.60 8.72 -21.67
CA ARG A 471 0.42 7.96 -21.22
C ARG A 471 0.74 6.75 -20.34
N CYS A 472 1.95 6.20 -20.46
CA CYS A 472 2.43 5.11 -19.61
C CYS A 472 2.54 5.50 -18.14
N PHE A 473 2.62 6.80 -17.83
CA PHE A 473 2.76 7.32 -16.48
C PHE A 473 1.47 8.00 -16.04
N HIS A 474 0.98 7.63 -14.87
CA HIS A 474 -0.19 8.27 -14.28
C HIS A 474 0.11 9.73 -13.96
N ALA A 475 -0.72 10.66 -14.44
CA ALA A 475 -0.57 12.11 -14.23
C ALA A 475 0.80 12.67 -14.65
N TRP A 476 1.23 12.38 -15.88
CA TRP A 476 2.40 13.03 -16.47
C TRP A 476 2.26 14.56 -16.42
N GLY A 477 3.36 15.25 -16.14
CA GLY A 477 3.35 16.69 -15.92
C GLY A 477 4.75 17.29 -15.94
N ALA A 478 4.85 18.59 -15.69
CA ALA A 478 6.11 19.34 -15.76
C ALA A 478 7.21 18.74 -14.87
N PHE A 479 8.44 18.72 -15.38
CA PHE A 479 9.60 18.28 -14.61
C PHE A 479 9.91 19.27 -13.49
N LYS A 480 10.17 18.76 -12.29
CA LYS A 480 10.73 19.58 -11.21
C LYS A 480 12.21 19.83 -11.51
N THR A 481 12.58 21.08 -11.72
CA THR A 481 14.00 21.47 -11.69
C THR A 481 14.37 21.65 -10.23
N PRO A 482 15.34 20.89 -9.67
CA PRO A 482 15.88 21.21 -8.37
C PRO A 482 16.39 22.66 -8.40
N PRO A 483 16.20 23.45 -7.33
CA PRO A 483 16.86 24.75 -7.26
C PRO A 483 18.37 24.55 -7.45
N ALA A 484 18.97 25.43 -8.26
CA ALA A 484 20.39 25.40 -8.62
C ALA A 484 21.29 25.64 -7.40
#